data_AF-A0A7Z8P9Y8-F1
#
_entry.id   AF-A0A7Z8P9Y8-F1
#
_cell.length_a   1.000
_cell.length_b   1.000
_cell.length_c   1.000
_cell.angle_alpha   90.00
_cell.angle_beta   90.00
_cell.angle_gamma   90.00
#
_symmetry.space_group_name_H-M   'P 1'
#
loop_
_entity.id
_entity.type
_entity.pdbx_description
1 polymer ?
#
loop_
_entity_poly.entity_id
_entity_poly.type
_entity_poly.pdbx_seq_one_letter_code
_entity_poly.pdbx_strand_id
1 'polypeptide(L)' 'MALGIIIIGMVIGAFIAAAALIAGHSVWIALALYAGVGAGSVVLIALSVLLTSWASNCSTDTVMRALAEGG' A
#
# COMPACT_ATOMS: atom_id res chain seq x y z
N MET A 1 -5.69 7.48 -7.94
CA MET A 1 -5.89 6.16 -7.29
C MET A 1 -5.07 6.02 -6.01
N ALA A 2 -3.74 6.24 -6.02
CA ALA A 2 -2.90 6.15 -4.82
C ALA A 2 -3.33 7.08 -3.66
N LEU A 3 -3.71 8.32 -3.96
CA LEU A 3 -4.23 9.28 -2.96
C LEU A 3 -5.44 8.75 -2.18
N GLY A 4 -6.35 8.02 -2.83
CA GLY A 4 -7.52 7.44 -2.17
C GLY A 4 -7.15 6.36 -1.16
N ILE A 5 -6.16 5.53 -1.49
CA ILE A 5 -5.67 4.45 -0.60
C ILE A 5 -4.99 5.04 0.64
N ILE A 6 -4.23 6.13 0.48
CA ILE A 6 -3.61 6.85 1.60
C ILE A 6 -4.66 7.44 2.53
N ILE A 7 -5.71 8.07 1.98
CA ILE A 7 -6.80 8.64 2.77
C ILE A 7 -7.55 7.54 3.54
N ILE A 8 -7.85 6.41 2.90
CA ILE A 8 -8.48 5.26 3.57
C ILE A 8 -7.58 4.73 4.69
N GLY A 9 -6.27 4.60 4.45
CA GLY A 9 -5.28 4.19 5.46
C GLY A 9 -5.24 5.15 6.67
N MET A 10 -5.28 6.47 6.43
CA MET A 10 -5.34 7.46 7.50
C MET A 10 -6.62 7.36 8.33
N VAL A 11 -7.78 7.20 7.69
CA VAL A 11 -9.07 7.05 8.40
C VAL A 11 -9.07 5.80 9.27
N ILE A 12 -8.62 4.66 8.73
CA ILE A 12 -8.52 3.40 9.47
C ILE A 12 -7.54 3.55 10.64
N GLY A 13 -6.37 4.14 10.40
CA GLY A 13 -5.38 4.41 11.45
C GLY A 13 -5.94 5.29 12.57
N ALA A 14 -6.73 6.31 12.22
CA ALA A 14 -7.37 7.19 13.19
C ALA A 14 -8.40 6.45 14.05
N PHE A 15 -9.22 5.58 13.45
CA PHE A 15 -10.16 4.74 14.20
C PHE A 15 -9.48 3.77 15.16
N ILE A 16 -8.38 3.15 14.73
CA ILE A 16 -7.59 2.23 15.56
C ILE A 16 -6.94 2.98 16.72
N ALA A 17 -6.37 4.15 16.47
CA ALA A 17 -5.77 4.99 17.51
C ALA A 17 -6.81 5.50 18.52
N ALA A 18 -7.99 5.90 18.04
CA ALA A 18 -9.10 6.30 18.90
C ALA A 18 -9.60 5.13 19.75
N ALA A 19 -9.74 3.93 19.17
CA ALA A 19 -10.11 2.72 19.91
C ALA A 19 -9.06 2.36 20.97
N ALA A 20 -7.77 2.52 20.67
CA ALA A 20 -6.70 2.30 21.65
C ALA A 20 -6.74 3.30 22.82
N LEU A 21 -7.03 4.58 22.54
CA LEU A 21 -7.23 5.60 23.58
C LEU A 21 -8.45 5.28 24.46
N ILE A 22 -9.57 4.84 23.85
CA ILE A 22 -10.79 4.45 24.57
C ILE A 22 -10.54 3.20 25.43
N ALA A 23 -9.69 2.27 24.97
CA ALA A 23 -9.27 1.09 25.73
C ALA A 23 -8.33 1.43 26.90
N GLY A 24 -7.98 2.70 27.12
CA GLY A 24 -7.13 3.15 28.22
C GLY A 24 -5.63 2.98 27.97
N HIS A 25 -5.21 2.69 26.73
CA HIS A 25 -3.79 2.68 26.38
C HIS A 25 -3.20 4.10 26.38
N SER A 26 -1.90 4.19 26.62
CA SER A 26 -1.19 5.47 26.62
C SER A 26 -1.25 6.13 25.25
N VAL A 27 -1.24 7.47 25.24
CA VAL A 27 -1.24 8.29 24.01
C VAL A 27 -0.11 7.87 23.05
N TRP A 28 1.02 7.42 23.60
CA TRP A 28 2.16 6.91 22.83
C TRP A 28 1.85 5.65 22.02
N ILE A 29 1.06 4.73 22.58
CA ILE A 29 0.64 3.49 21.87
C ILE A 29 -0.35 3.83 20.76
N ALA A 30 -1.30 4.73 21.03
CA ALA A 30 -2.25 5.19 20.01
C ALA A 30 -1.54 5.90 18.85
N LEU A 31 -0.52 6.73 19.15
CA LEU A 31 0.27 7.41 18.14
C LEU A 31 1.13 6.41 17.33
N ALA A 32 1.72 5.41 17.98
CA ALA A 32 2.47 4.35 17.32
C ALA A 32 1.59 3.52 16.37
N LEU A 33 0.35 3.22 16.77
CA LEU A 33 -0.63 2.51 15.93
C LEU A 33 -1.06 3.37 14.74
N TYR A 34 -1.36 4.65 14.95
CA TYR A 34 -1.69 5.57 13.86
C TYR A 34 -0.56 5.67 12.83
N ALA A 35 0.67 5.91 13.32
CA ALA A 35 1.85 6.03 12.47
C ALA A 35 2.19 4.71 11.77
N GLY A 36 2.03 3.56 12.45
CA GLY A 36 2.25 2.23 11.88
C GLY A 36 1.29 1.91 10.75
N VAL A 37 0.00 2.23 10.90
CA VAL A 37 -1.01 2.01 9.85
C VAL A 37 -0.75 2.94 8.65
N GLY A 38 -0.36 4.20 8.90
CA GLY A 38 0.06 5.14 7.86
C GLY A 38 1.30 4.67 7.09
N ALA A 39 2.34 4.23 7.80
CA ALA A 39 3.56 3.71 7.17
C ALA A 39 3.30 2.40 6.40
N GLY A 40 2.53 1.49 6.98
CA GLY A 40 2.17 0.21 6.36
C GLY A 40 1.38 0.36 5.06
N SER A 41 0.49 1.36 5.00
CA SER A 41 -0.26 1.65 3.77
C SER A 41 0.62 2.19 2.65
N VAL A 42 1.65 3.00 2.96
CA VAL A 42 2.65 3.44 1.96
C VAL A 42 3.47 2.26 1.42
N VAL A 43 3.89 1.34 2.30
CA VAL A 43 4.64 0.13 1.88
C VAL A 43 3.81 -0.74 0.95
N LEU A 44 2.53 -0.96 1.26
CA LEU A 44 1.61 -1.72 0.40
C LEU A 44 1.40 -1.06 -0.97
N ILE A 45 1.32 0.27 -1.02
CA ILE A 45 1.23 1.01 -2.29
C ILE A 45 2.54 0.84 -3.08
N ALA A 46 3.69 0.98 -2.44
CA ALA A 46 4.98 0.80 -3.11
C ALA A 46 5.12 -0.62 -3.68
N LEU A 47 4.71 -1.63 -2.91
CA LEU A 47 4.76 -3.03 -3.32
C LEU A 47 3.83 -3.31 -4.51
N SER A 48 2.60 -2.78 -4.49
CA SER A 48 1.64 -2.93 -5.59
C SER A 48 2.10 -2.24 -6.87
N VAL A 49 2.73 -1.06 -6.76
CA VAL A 49 3.36 -0.39 -7.91
C VAL A 49 4.53 -1.21 -8.45
N LEU A 50 5.39 -1.75 -7.58
CA LEU A 50 6.49 -2.63 -8.00
C LEU A 50 5.96 -3.87 -8.73
N LEU A 51 4.99 -4.57 -8.15
CA LEU A 51 4.37 -5.76 -8.75
C LEU A 51 3.72 -5.44 -10.09
N THR A 52 3.02 -4.30 -10.20
CA THR A 52 2.40 -3.87 -11.46
C THR A 52 3.46 -3.57 -12.51
N SER A 53 4.54 -2.87 -12.15
CA SER A 53 5.65 -2.59 -13.08
C SER A 53 6.34 -3.86 -13.55
N TRP A 54 6.54 -4.83 -12.66
CA TRP A 54 7.15 -6.11 -12.98
C TRP A 54 6.27 -6.94 -13.93
N ALA A 55 4.97 -7.04 -13.63
CA ALA A 55 3.99 -7.70 -14.50
C ALA A 55 3.92 -7.04 -15.89
N SER A 56 4.00 -5.71 -15.95
CA SER A 56 3.99 -4.95 -17.21
C SER A 56 5.22 -5.27 -18.07
N ASN A 57 6.39 -5.37 -17.46
CA ASN A 57 7.64 -5.71 -18.16
C ASN A 57 7.60 -7.14 -18.69
N CYS A 58 7.19 -8.12 -17.86
CA CYS A 58 7.08 -9.51 -18.29
C CYS A 58 6.08 -9.71 -19.45
N SER A 59 4.99 -8.95 -19.46
CA SER A 59 4.00 -9.01 -20.54
C SER A 59 4.51 -8.38 -21.84
N THR A 60 5.39 -7.38 -21.76
CA THR A 60 5.98 -6.72 -22.94
C THR A 60 7.02 -7.63 -23.61
N ASP A 61 7.84 -8.32 -22.81
CA ASP A 61 8.86 -9.27 -23.33
C ASP A 61 8.24 -10.44 -24.10
N THR A 62 7.11 -10.96 -23.61
CA THR A 62 6.39 -12.05 -24.28
C THR A 62 5.78 -11.62 -25.62
N VAL A 63 5.23 -10.41 -25.70
CA VAL A 63 4.69 -9.85 -26.96
C VAL A 63 5.81 -9.59 -27.97
N MET A 64 6.94 -9.03 -27.54
CA MET A 64 8.08 -8.78 -28.45
C MET A 64 8.69 -10.09 -28.98
N ARG A 65 8.78 -11.14 -28.16
CA ARG A 65 9.22 -12.46 -28.62
C ARG A 65 8.27 -13.08 -29.64
N ALA A 66 6.96 -12.99 -29.40
CA ALA A 66 5.97 -13.50 -30.34
C ALA A 66 6.02 -12.79 -31.71
N LEU A 67 6.29 -11.48 -31.72
CA LEU A 67 6.50 -10.72 -32.95
C LEU A 67 7.81 -11.09 -33.68
N ALA A 68 8.87 -11.43 -32.94
CA ALA A 68 10.16 -11.82 -33.52
C ALA A 68 10.15 -13.23 -34.13
N GLU A 69 9.31 -14.13 -33.62
CA GLU A 69 9.18 -15.51 -34.12
C GLU A 69 8.12 -15.66 -35.24
N GLY A 70 7.20 -14.70 -35.37
CA GLY A 70 6.10 -14.72 -36.34
C GLY A 70 6.29 -13.89 -37.62
N GLY A 71 7.48 -13.32 -37.84
CA GLY A 71 7.80 -12.43 -38.97
C GLY A 71 8.79 -13.02 -39.98
#